data_AF-A0A1F3BUY1-F1
#
_entry.id   AF-A0A1F3BUY1-F1
#
_cell.length_a   1.000
_cell.length_b   1.000
_cell.length_c   1.000
_cell.angle_alpha   90.00
_cell.angle_beta   90.00
_cell.angle_gamma   90.00
#
_symmetry.space_group_name_H-M   'P 1'
#
loop_
_entity.id
_entity.type
_entity.pdbx_description
1 polymer ?
#
loop_
_entity_poly.entity_id
_entity_poly.type
_entity_poly.pdbx_seq_one_letter_code
_entity_poly.pdbx_strand_id
1 'polypeptide(L)' 'MQVPAAAHPAWSDLLTGKTQHQLSFLAARMLVVRARMEVLKTGSRPEVVRKYAAELGELFSQNADCRSAQQDLAKIFG' A
#
# COMPACT_ATOMS: atom_id res chain seq x y z
N MET A 1 14.76 3.20 -4.87
CA MET A 1 14.11 1.89 -5.10
C MET A 1 13.00 2.08 -6.12
N GLN A 2 12.79 1.13 -7.04
CA GLN A 2 11.65 1.19 -7.97
C GLN A 2 10.36 0.83 -7.23
N VAL A 3 9.33 1.66 -7.36
CA VAL A 3 8.01 1.35 -6.82
C VAL A 3 7.38 0.25 -7.68
N PRO A 4 7.04 -0.92 -7.12
CA PRO A 4 6.48 -2.03 -7.89
C PRO A 4 5.06 -1.72 -8.35
N ALA A 5 4.68 -2.29 -9.49
CA ALA A 5 3.39 -2.06 -10.12
C ALA A 5 2.22 -2.36 -9.17
N ALA A 6 1.11 -1.62 -9.30
CA ALA A 6 -0.10 -1.78 -8.50
C ALA A 6 -0.72 -3.20 -8.57
N ALA A 7 -0.37 -3.98 -9.60
CA ALA A 7 -0.79 -5.37 -9.75
C ALA A 7 0.00 -6.36 -8.87
N HIS A 8 1.04 -5.91 -8.15
CA HIS A 8 1.86 -6.80 -7.33
C HIS A 8 1.03 -7.40 -6.17
N PRO A 9 1.08 -8.72 -5.93
CA PRO A 9 0.28 -9.38 -4.90
C PRO A 9 0.55 -8.85 -3.49
N ALA A 10 1.77 -8.38 -3.20
CA ALA A 10 2.11 -7.76 -1.91
C ALA A 10 1.26 -6.52 -1.59
N TRP A 11 0.86 -5.72 -2.59
CA TRP A 11 -0.09 -4.62 -2.36
C TRP A 11 -1.44 -5.14 -1.89
N SER A 12 -1.94 -6.19 -2.53
CA SER A 12 -3.19 -6.83 -2.15
C SER A 12 -3.10 -7.41 -0.74
N ASP A 13 -1.97 -8.04 -0.39
CA ASP A 13 -1.73 -8.63 0.92
C ASP A 13 -1.68 -7.57 2.05
N LEU A 14 -1.04 -6.43 1.77
CA LEU A 14 -1.01 -5.26 2.66
C LEU A 14 -2.42 -4.69 2.89
N LEU A 15 -3.18 -4.51 1.81
CA LEU A 15 -4.51 -3.87 1.80
C LEU A 15 -5.63 -4.79 2.32
N THR A 16 -5.49 -6.09 2.18
CA THR A 16 -6.45 -7.08 2.70
C THR A 16 -6.21 -7.43 4.16
N GLY A 17 -5.09 -7.01 4.75
CA GLY A 17 -4.82 -7.28 6.16
C GLY A 17 -3.96 -8.50 6.43
N LYS A 18 -3.63 -9.28 5.41
CA LYS A 18 -2.79 -10.48 5.54
C LYS A 18 -1.38 -10.16 6.03
N THR A 19 -0.84 -9.02 5.59
CA THR A 19 0.46 -8.53 6.05
C THR A 19 0.32 -7.24 6.86
N GLN A 20 0.76 -7.26 8.12
CA GLN A 20 0.79 -6.09 9.00
C GLN A 20 2.21 -5.54 9.08
N HIS A 21 2.56 -4.64 8.17
CA HIS A 21 3.79 -3.86 8.29
C HIS A 21 3.53 -2.57 9.05
N GLN A 22 4.37 -2.30 10.04
CA GLN A 22 4.41 -1.00 10.70
C GLN A 22 5.10 -0.02 9.76
N LEU A 23 4.30 0.67 8.94
CA LEU A 23 4.79 1.68 8.02
C LEU A 23 5.27 2.90 8.81
N SER A 24 6.50 3.33 8.55
CA SER A 24 7.08 4.56 9.10
C SER A 24 6.47 5.80 8.42
N PHE A 25 5.97 5.65 7.20
CA PHE A 25 5.36 6.72 6.43
C PHE A 25 3.85 6.82 6.71
N LEU A 26 3.48 7.89 7.42
CA LEU A 26 2.11 8.13 7.87
C LEU A 26 1.08 8.17 6.73
N ALA A 27 1.41 8.79 5.61
CA ALA A 27 0.50 8.90 4.47
C ALA A 27 0.14 7.52 3.89
N ALA A 28 1.15 6.66 3.67
CA ALA A 28 0.92 5.28 3.26
C ALA A 28 0.10 4.51 4.31
N ARG A 29 0.40 4.71 5.61
CA ARG A 29 -0.32 4.06 6.71
C ARG A 29 -1.80 4.44 6.77
N MET A 30 -2.12 5.73 6.62
CA MET A 30 -3.50 6.19 6.53
C MET A 30 -4.22 5.60 5.31
N LEU A 31 -3.55 5.56 4.16
CA LEU A 31 -4.13 5.04 2.92
C LEU A 31 -4.43 3.54 3.03
N VAL A 32 -3.52 2.75 3.64
CA VAL A 32 -3.75 1.33 3.92
C VAL A 32 -4.92 1.12 4.88
N VAL A 33 -5.01 1.90 5.95
CA VAL A 33 -6.14 1.80 6.90
C VAL A 33 -7.46 2.12 6.21
N ARG A 34 -7.50 3.17 5.39
CA ARG A 34 -8.67 3.56 4.60
C ARG A 34 -9.07 2.45 3.62
N ALA A 35 -8.11 1.90 2.91
CA ALA A 35 -8.33 0.80 1.99
C ALA A 35 -8.89 -0.44 2.70
N ARG A 36 -8.31 -0.81 3.85
CA ARG A 36 -8.81 -1.92 4.69
C ARG A 36 -10.25 -1.71 5.12
N MET A 37 -10.60 -0.51 5.59
CA MET A 37 -11.99 -0.17 5.94
C MET A 37 -12.93 -0.32 4.74
N GLU A 38 -12.51 0.14 3.55
CA GLU A 38 -13.35 0.08 2.36
C GLU A 38 -13.50 -1.36 1.82
N VAL A 39 -12.43 -2.16 1.90
CA VAL A 39 -12.39 -3.59 1.62
C VAL A 39 -13.32 -4.36 2.56
N LEU A 40 -13.29 -4.04 3.86
CA LEU A 40 -14.20 -4.61 4.86
C LEU A 40 -15.66 -4.22 4.59
N LYS A 41 -15.91 -2.96 4.20
CA LYS A 41 -17.27 -2.43 3.94
C LYS A 41 -17.88 -2.97 2.64
N THR A 42 -17.08 -3.14 1.60
CA THR A 42 -17.55 -3.52 0.25
C THR A 42 -17.40 -5.02 -0.02
N GLY A 43 -16.69 -5.75 0.85
CA GLY A 43 -16.43 -7.18 0.72
C GLY A 43 -15.35 -7.47 -0.32
N SER A 44 -14.07 -7.37 0.08
CA SER A 44 -12.86 -7.81 -0.65
C SER A 44 -12.92 -7.74 -2.17
N ARG A 45 -13.45 -6.64 -2.71
CA ARG A 45 -13.56 -6.45 -4.15
C ARG A 45 -12.18 -6.19 -4.75
N PRO A 46 -11.76 -6.94 -5.79
CA PRO A 46 -10.45 -6.77 -6.41
C PRO A 46 -10.28 -5.39 -7.06
N GLU A 47 -11.38 -4.75 -7.49
CA GLU A 47 -11.37 -3.40 -8.04
C GLU A 47 -10.92 -2.34 -7.02
N VAL A 48 -11.44 -2.44 -5.79
CA VAL A 48 -11.09 -1.53 -4.68
C VAL A 48 -9.62 -1.70 -4.32
N VAL A 49 -9.16 -2.95 -4.22
CA VAL A 49 -7.74 -3.25 -3.94
C VAL A 49 -6.83 -2.69 -5.04
N ARG A 50 -7.18 -2.87 -6.31
CA ARG A 50 -6.39 -2.31 -7.43
C ARG A 50 -6.33 -0.79 -7.40
N LYS A 51 -7.45 -0.13 -7.12
CA LYS A 51 -7.51 1.33 -7.00
C LYS A 51 -6.57 1.83 -5.90
N TYR A 52 -6.67 1.26 -4.70
CA TYR A 52 -5.83 1.65 -3.58
C TYR A 52 -4.35 1.27 -3.77
N ALA A 53 -4.05 0.16 -4.45
CA ALA A 53 -2.68 -0.20 -4.81
C ALA A 53 -2.06 0.80 -5.80
N ALA A 54 -2.84 1.30 -6.76
CA ALA A 54 -2.40 2.37 -7.66
C ALA A 54 -2.13 3.67 -6.90
N GLU A 55 -3.08 4.09 -6.04
CA GLU A 55 -2.88 5.29 -5.21
C GLU A 55 -1.66 5.16 -4.27
N LEU A 56 -1.43 3.99 -3.66
CA LEU A 56 -0.21 3.75 -2.87
C LEU A 56 1.03 3.84 -3.74
N GLY A 57 1.04 3.20 -4.91
CA GLY A 57 2.18 3.26 -5.84
C GLY A 57 2.51 4.68 -6.29
N GLU A 58 1.49 5.49 -6.61
CA GLU A 58 1.65 6.90 -6.93
C GLU A 58 2.16 7.70 -5.72
N LEU A 59 1.59 7.46 -4.54
CA LEU A 59 1.98 8.16 -3.32
C LEU A 59 3.45 7.86 -2.96
N PHE A 60 3.87 6.59 -3.06
CA PHE A 60 5.27 6.20 -2.89
C PHE A 60 6.18 6.79 -3.97
N SER A 61 5.71 6.90 -5.22
CA SER A 61 6.49 7.49 -6.32
C SER A 61 6.65 9.00 -6.15
N GLN A 62 5.59 9.72 -5.77
CA GLN A 62 5.62 11.14 -5.47
C GLN A 62 6.49 11.46 -4.24
N ASN A 63 6.60 10.50 -3.31
CA ASN A 63 7.42 10.62 -2.10
C ASN A 63 8.68 9.75 -2.18
N ALA A 64 9.20 9.48 -3.38
CA ALA A 64 10.39 8.63 -3.56
C ALA A 64 11.66 9.20 -2.90
N ASP A 65 11.71 10.52 -2.69
CA ASP A 65 12.75 11.23 -1.94
C ASP A 65 12.63 11.05 -0.42
N CYS A 66 11.49 10.59 0.09
CA CYS A 66 11.31 10.34 1.51
C CYS A 66 11.94 9.00 1.92
N ARG A 67 12.93 9.07 2.81
CA ARG A 67 13.61 7.89 3.37
C ARG A 67 12.64 6.89 4.02
N SER A 68 11.63 7.39 4.74
CA SER A 68 10.60 6.56 5.37
C SER A 68 9.80 5.77 4.34
N ALA A 69 9.46 6.39 3.21
CA ALA A 69 8.73 5.76 2.12
C ALA A 69 9.57 4.65 1.47
N GLN A 70 10.87 4.88 1.27
CA GLN A 70 11.79 3.86 0.77
C GLN A 70 11.99 2.70 1.75
N GLN A 71 12.10 2.98 3.05
CA GLN A 71 12.21 1.94 4.08
C GLN A 71 10.95 1.08 4.15
N ASP A 72 9.78 1.68 3.97
CA ASP A 72 8.52 0.95 3.94
C ASP A 72 8.42 0.06 2.71
N LEU A 73 8.77 0.56 1.52
CA LEU A 73 8.85 -0.28 0.33
C LEU A 73 9.82 -1.46 0.52
N ALA A 74 10.98 -1.20 1.12
CA ALA A 74 11.95 -2.26 1.43
C ALA A 74 11.39 -3.30 2.43
N LYS A 75 10.53 -2.90 3.37
CA LYS A 75 9.88 -3.84 4.30
C LYS A 75 8.75 -4.65 3.65
N ILE A 76 8.03 -4.04 2.70
CA ILE A 76 6.87 -4.67 2.03
C ILE A 76 7.34 -5.62 0.91
N PHE A 77 8.42 -5.27 0.22
CA PHE A 77 8.88 -5.96 -1.01
C PHE A 77 10.28 -6.58 -0.91
N GLY A 78 11.02 -6.33 0.17
CA GLY A 78 12.30 -6.99 0.45
C GLY A 78 12.11 -8.29 1.21
#